data_AF-A0A258L1T0-F1
#
_entry.id   AF-A0A258L1T0-F1
#
_cell.length_a   1.000
_cell.length_b   1.000
_cell.length_c   1.000
_cell.angle_alpha   90.00
_cell.angle_beta   90.00
_cell.angle_gamma   90.00
#
_symmetry.space_group_name_H-M   'P 1'
#
loop_
_entity.id
_entity.type
_entity.pdbx_description
1 polymer ?
#
loop_
_entity_poly.entity_id
_entity_poly.type
_entity_poly.pdbx_seq_one_letter_code
_entity_poly.pdbx_strand_id
1 'polypeptide(L)'
;MRVFGTEMLLVTFIFAVLEIVMFFYQFIHYLSRPQEKQRLYYLILLFLLIVYNITGGLFPDPEIGLPIVAQNSIAYGSGFLMASYFPYYFYKGFDLKRLRFHAIYGVLLFLILPYLIFFVIVYSINNNLDFAVKYGIIAPFFYSIVLLWAILRAIRLKYKGNRSRATFIEVVAVYLAVIPWVMMTVIAYFNLGQLIEVICTNGGFVVITIMFISKSVTQARLEYQQLIDLTINGVRPSAFQDNCTQYKLTNREIEIVQLLRQGSKYQSIGEKLFISELTVKKHVHNVFEKVGVNNKVELIHKMEQ
;
A
#
# COMPACT_ATOMS: atom_id res chain seq x y z
N MET A 1 24.42 -25.28 -5.73
CA MET A 1 25.64 -25.13 -4.89
C MET A 1 25.18 -24.60 -3.54
N ARG A 2 25.57 -25.27 -2.46
CA ARG A 2 25.31 -24.85 -1.07
C ARG A 2 26.41 -23.88 -0.63
N VAL A 3 26.09 -22.90 0.22
CA VAL A 3 27.04 -21.86 0.63
C VAL A 3 27.52 -22.12 2.06
N PHE A 4 28.82 -21.91 2.30
CA PHE A 4 29.43 -21.99 3.64
C PHE A 4 29.22 -23.33 4.38
N GLY A 5 29.00 -24.44 3.66
CA GLY A 5 28.72 -25.74 4.30
C GLY A 5 27.31 -25.89 4.87
N THR A 6 26.47 -24.85 4.77
CA THR A 6 25.08 -24.84 5.26
C THR A 6 24.10 -25.44 4.24
N GLU A 7 22.83 -25.62 4.63
CA GLU A 7 21.75 -25.99 3.70
C GLU A 7 21.32 -24.84 2.77
N MET A 8 21.89 -23.63 2.95
CA MET A 8 21.53 -22.45 2.16
C MET A 8 21.95 -22.60 0.70
N LEU A 9 20.98 -22.48 -0.20
CA LEU A 9 21.24 -22.40 -1.64
C LEU A 9 21.95 -21.08 -1.98
N LEU A 10 22.90 -21.13 -2.92
CA LEU A 10 23.59 -19.94 -3.44
C LEU A 10 22.61 -18.86 -3.92
N VAL A 11 21.50 -19.26 -4.53
CA VAL A 11 20.45 -18.34 -4.98
C VAL A 11 19.82 -17.59 -3.79
N THR A 12 19.51 -18.28 -2.69
CA THR A 12 18.99 -17.67 -1.46
C THR A 12 19.98 -16.67 -0.88
N PHE A 13 21.27 -17.03 -0.84
CA PHE A 13 22.32 -16.12 -0.36
C PHE A 13 22.41 -14.85 -1.21
N ILE A 14 22.38 -14.99 -2.54
CA ILE A 14 22.40 -13.84 -3.46
C ILE A 14 21.18 -12.92 -3.22
N PHE A 15 19.98 -13.48 -3.09
CA PHE A 15 18.78 -12.70 -2.77
C PHE A 15 18.90 -11.99 -1.42
N ALA A 16 19.34 -12.69 -0.37
CA ALA A 16 19.53 -12.10 0.95
C ALA A 16 20.51 -10.91 0.93
N VAL A 17 21.63 -11.01 0.20
CA VAL A 17 22.57 -9.90 0.04
C VAL A 17 21.92 -8.71 -0.68
N LEU A 18 21.21 -8.96 -1.78
CA LEU A 18 20.52 -7.90 -2.52
C LEU A 18 19.44 -7.22 -1.68
N GLU A 19 18.70 -7.99 -0.89
CA GLU A 19 17.66 -7.49 0.01
C GLU A 19 18.25 -6.64 1.13
N ILE A 20 19.36 -7.06 1.74
CA ILE A 20 20.05 -6.27 2.77
C ILE A 20 20.52 -4.93 2.21
N VAL A 21 21.15 -4.93 1.03
CA VAL A 21 21.57 -3.67 0.36
C VAL A 21 20.36 -2.77 0.11
N MET A 22 19.28 -3.34 -0.41
CA MET A 22 18.04 -2.63 -0.66
C MET A 22 17.40 -2.09 0.62
N PHE A 23 17.47 -2.84 1.72
CA PHE A 23 16.94 -2.44 3.01
C PHE A 23 17.65 -1.20 3.53
N PHE A 24 18.99 -1.21 3.55
CA PHE A 24 19.75 -0.04 3.99
C PHE A 24 19.51 1.17 3.09
N TYR A 25 19.47 0.98 1.77
CA TYR A 25 19.15 2.07 0.84
C TYR A 25 17.79 2.69 1.13
N GLN A 26 16.75 1.87 1.32
CA GLN A 26 15.40 2.36 1.61
C GLN A 26 15.28 2.93 3.03
N PHE A 27 16.04 2.41 3.98
CA PHE A 27 16.08 2.89 5.35
C PHE A 27 16.66 4.30 5.44
N ILE A 28 17.77 4.57 4.74
CA ILE A 28 18.36 5.91 4.65
C ILE A 28 17.35 6.90 4.05
N HIS A 29 16.64 6.50 2.99
CA HIS A 29 15.59 7.34 2.41
C HIS A 29 14.39 7.55 3.33
N TYR A 30 14.05 6.56 4.16
CA TYR A 30 13.00 6.73 5.17
C TYR A 30 13.42 7.74 6.24
N LEU A 31 14.67 7.70 6.69
CA LEU A 31 15.20 8.68 7.66
C LEU A 31 15.16 10.11 7.11
N SER A 32 15.40 10.30 5.81
CA SER A 32 15.29 11.63 5.19
C SER A 32 13.84 12.10 4.99
N ARG A 33 12.87 11.18 4.92
CA ARG A 33 11.43 11.48 4.73
C ARG A 33 10.53 10.59 5.60
N PRO A 34 10.53 10.77 6.93
CA PRO A 34 9.79 9.89 7.84
C PRO A 34 8.27 9.99 7.70
N GLN A 35 7.76 11.06 7.05
CA GLN A 35 6.33 11.24 6.80
C GLN A 35 5.78 10.26 5.74
N GLU A 36 6.63 9.69 4.88
CA GLU A 36 6.25 8.70 3.86
C GLU A 36 6.00 7.32 4.48
N LYS A 37 4.88 7.15 5.20
CA LYS A 37 4.52 5.90 5.90
C LYS A 37 4.51 4.66 4.99
N GLN A 38 4.27 4.83 3.68
CA GLN A 38 4.32 3.73 2.71
C GLN A 38 5.71 3.05 2.68
N ARG A 39 6.79 3.83 2.83
CA ARG A 39 8.16 3.32 2.86
C ARG A 39 8.44 2.51 4.12
N LEU A 40 7.92 2.95 5.27
CA LEU A 40 7.99 2.18 6.51
C LEU A 40 7.32 0.81 6.34
N TYR A 41 6.12 0.77 5.74
CA TYR A 41 5.43 -0.50 5.54
C TYR A 41 6.22 -1.45 4.63
N TYR A 42 6.85 -0.91 3.58
CA TYR A 42 7.74 -1.67 2.70
C TYR A 42 9.00 -2.17 3.42
N LEU A 43 9.64 -1.33 4.23
CA LEU A 43 10.82 -1.70 5.02
C LEU A 43 10.55 -2.85 5.98
N ILE A 44 9.38 -2.84 6.65
CA ILE A 44 8.98 -3.96 7.52
C ILE A 44 8.82 -5.24 6.70
N LEU A 45 8.20 -5.17 5.52
CA LEU A 45 8.04 -6.34 4.65
C LEU A 45 9.40 -6.89 4.20
N LEU A 46 10.30 -6.00 3.77
CA LEU A 46 11.66 -6.34 3.33
C LEU A 46 12.48 -6.95 4.47
N PHE A 47 12.38 -6.39 5.68
CA PHE A 47 13.02 -6.95 6.86
C PHE A 47 12.52 -8.37 7.17
N LEU A 48 11.20 -8.59 7.14
CA LEU A 48 10.63 -9.91 7.36
C LEU A 48 11.07 -10.92 6.29
N LEU A 49 11.24 -10.49 5.04
CA LEU A 49 11.78 -11.34 3.96
C LEU A 49 13.24 -11.71 4.21
N ILE A 50 14.08 -10.76 4.61
CA ILE A 50 15.48 -11.02 4.97
C ILE A 50 15.56 -12.04 6.10
N VAL A 51 14.76 -11.85 7.16
CA VAL A 51 14.69 -12.80 8.28
C VAL A 51 14.25 -14.17 7.79
N TYR A 52 13.23 -14.26 6.93
CA TYR A 52 12.79 -15.52 6.34
C TYR A 52 13.88 -16.21 5.51
N ASN A 53 14.54 -15.50 4.59
CA ASN A 53 15.59 -16.07 3.74
C ASN A 53 16.81 -16.51 4.55
N ILE A 54 17.20 -15.76 5.59
CA ILE A 54 18.31 -16.13 6.49
C ILE A 54 17.93 -17.35 7.32
N THR A 55 16.80 -17.31 8.03
CA THR A 55 16.37 -18.41 8.92
C THR A 55 16.07 -19.69 8.16
N GLY A 56 15.37 -19.64 7.02
CA GLY A 56 15.10 -20.81 6.17
C GLY A 56 16.30 -21.30 5.35
N GLY A 57 17.37 -20.51 5.26
CA GLY A 57 18.64 -20.92 4.67
C GLY A 57 19.59 -21.55 5.68
N LEU A 58 19.63 -21.01 6.90
CA LEU A 58 20.53 -21.46 7.96
C LEU A 58 19.98 -22.62 8.80
N PHE A 59 18.67 -22.67 9.03
CA PHE A 59 18.06 -23.68 9.88
C PHE A 59 17.39 -24.80 9.06
N PRO A 60 17.44 -26.06 9.54
CA PRO A 60 18.14 -26.50 10.76
C PRO A 60 19.63 -26.79 10.51
N ASP A 61 20.46 -26.40 11.47
CA ASP A 61 21.89 -26.72 11.52
C ASP A 61 22.24 -27.34 12.89
N PRO A 62 22.66 -28.62 12.94
CA PRO A 62 23.04 -29.29 14.18
C PRO A 62 24.22 -28.66 14.93
N GLU A 63 25.07 -27.87 14.25
CA GLU A 63 26.22 -27.19 14.88
C GLU A 63 25.79 -25.98 15.72
N ILE A 64 24.60 -25.44 15.44
CA ILE A 64 24.02 -24.36 16.21
C ILE A 64 23.48 -24.95 17.52
N GLY A 65 23.93 -24.44 18.67
CA GLY A 65 23.55 -24.91 20.01
C GLY A 65 22.07 -24.74 20.41
N LEU A 66 21.18 -24.48 19.44
CA LEU A 66 19.73 -24.43 19.59
C LEU A 66 19.13 -25.81 19.25
N PRO A 67 18.12 -26.29 20.00
CA PRO A 67 17.43 -27.52 19.65
C PRO A 67 16.84 -27.46 18.23
N ILE A 68 16.96 -28.56 17.46
CA ILE A 68 16.46 -28.65 16.07
C ILE A 68 14.98 -28.24 15.97
N VAL A 69 14.18 -28.64 16.96
CA VAL A 69 12.77 -28.27 17.06
C VAL A 69 12.60 -26.75 17.09
N ALA A 70 13.38 -26.05 17.93
CA ALA A 70 13.33 -24.61 18.04
C ALA A 70 13.81 -23.93 16.73
N GLN A 71 14.86 -24.45 16.12
CA GLN A 71 15.36 -23.95 14.84
C GLN A 71 14.30 -24.04 13.73
N ASN A 72 13.65 -25.20 13.62
CA ASN A 72 12.54 -25.42 12.68
C ASN A 72 11.34 -24.52 13.01
N SER A 73 10.93 -24.40 14.27
CA SER A 73 9.84 -23.50 14.65
C SER A 73 10.16 -22.05 14.30
N ILE A 74 11.42 -21.61 14.40
CA ILE A 74 11.85 -20.27 13.99
C ILE A 74 11.82 -20.13 12.46
N ALA A 75 12.35 -21.10 11.71
CA ALA A 75 12.40 -21.08 10.25
C ALA A 75 11.00 -21.05 9.61
N TYR A 76 10.07 -21.89 10.07
CA TYR A 76 8.68 -21.81 9.61
C TYR A 76 8.00 -20.54 10.14
N GLY A 77 8.28 -20.15 11.37
CA GLY A 77 7.71 -18.97 12.00
C GLY A 77 8.01 -17.67 11.26
N SER A 78 9.22 -17.50 10.76
CA SER A 78 9.59 -16.33 9.95
C SER A 78 8.78 -16.27 8.65
N GLY A 79 8.54 -17.41 7.99
CA GLY A 79 7.69 -17.52 6.82
C GLY A 79 6.23 -17.17 7.12
N PHE A 80 5.68 -17.69 8.22
CA PHE A 80 4.32 -17.36 8.67
C PHE A 80 4.18 -15.89 9.04
N LEU A 81 5.13 -15.30 9.76
CA LEU A 81 5.13 -13.89 10.14
C LEU A 81 5.19 -12.99 8.90
N MET A 82 6.06 -13.32 7.96
CA MET A 82 6.21 -12.57 6.73
C MET A 82 4.93 -12.65 5.87
N ALA A 83 4.37 -13.85 5.65
CA ALA A 83 3.09 -14.04 4.95
C ALA A 83 1.92 -13.33 5.67
N SER A 84 1.94 -13.31 7.00
CA SER A 84 0.93 -12.63 7.83
C SER A 84 0.95 -11.10 7.67
N TYR A 85 2.10 -10.53 7.33
CA TYR A 85 2.22 -9.09 7.13
C TYR A 85 1.69 -8.61 5.76
N PHE A 86 1.59 -9.50 4.76
CA PHE A 86 1.11 -9.16 3.40
C PHE A 86 -0.23 -8.43 3.38
N PRO A 87 -1.30 -8.93 4.03
CA PRO A 87 -2.60 -8.26 4.01
C PRO A 87 -2.56 -6.87 4.64
N TYR A 88 -1.73 -6.70 5.67
CA TYR A 88 -1.52 -5.40 6.30
C TYR A 88 -0.76 -4.44 5.38
N TYR A 89 0.30 -4.91 4.72
CA TYR A 89 1.02 -4.14 3.71
C TYR A 89 0.10 -3.68 2.57
N PHE A 90 -0.75 -4.55 2.04
CA PHE A 90 -1.72 -4.17 1.00
C PHE A 90 -2.82 -3.25 1.54
N TYR A 91 -3.30 -3.46 2.77
CA TYR A 91 -4.28 -2.58 3.42
C TYR A 91 -3.75 -1.14 3.57
N LYS A 92 -2.52 -0.98 4.09
CA LYS A 92 -1.93 0.35 4.37
C LYS A 92 -1.15 0.94 3.21
N GLY A 93 -0.28 0.16 2.57
CA GLY A 93 0.58 0.60 1.47
C GLY A 93 -0.18 0.94 0.19
N PHE A 94 -1.28 0.23 -0.09
CA PHE A 94 -2.15 0.47 -1.23
C PHE A 94 -3.49 1.09 -0.85
N ASP A 95 -3.70 1.51 0.40
CA ASP A 95 -4.96 2.09 0.91
C ASP A 95 -6.20 1.30 0.44
N LEU A 96 -6.20 0.00 0.74
CA LEU A 96 -7.26 -0.94 0.38
C LEU A 96 -8.16 -1.18 1.59
N LYS A 97 -9.02 -0.21 1.93
CA LYS A 97 -9.85 -0.23 3.16
C LYS A 97 -10.66 -1.52 3.38
N ARG A 98 -11.06 -2.20 2.30
CA ARG A 98 -11.80 -3.47 2.34
C ARG A 98 -10.98 -4.64 2.90
N LEU A 99 -9.64 -4.54 2.94
CA LEU A 99 -8.76 -5.56 3.52
C LEU A 99 -8.63 -5.47 5.05
N ARG A 100 -9.24 -4.48 5.71
CA ARG A 100 -9.08 -4.25 7.16
C ARG A 100 -9.32 -5.51 8.00
N PHE A 101 -10.37 -6.27 7.70
CA PHE A 101 -10.67 -7.51 8.43
C PHE A 101 -9.54 -8.53 8.28
N HIS A 102 -9.09 -8.77 7.05
CA HIS A 102 -8.01 -9.72 6.77
C HIS A 102 -6.68 -9.28 7.39
N ALA A 103 -6.38 -7.98 7.34
CA ALA A 103 -5.15 -7.39 7.87
C ALA A 103 -5.04 -7.42 9.40
N ILE A 104 -6.16 -7.44 10.13
CA ILE A 104 -6.16 -7.35 11.59
C ILE A 104 -6.56 -8.68 12.23
N TYR A 105 -7.65 -9.30 11.77
CA TYR A 105 -8.25 -10.46 12.43
C TYR A 105 -8.02 -11.75 11.66
N GLY A 106 -8.23 -11.73 10.34
CA GLY A 106 -8.18 -12.95 9.54
C GLY A 106 -6.79 -13.60 9.55
N VAL A 107 -5.73 -12.80 9.42
CA VAL A 107 -4.34 -13.29 9.55
C VAL A 107 -4.07 -13.92 10.92
N LEU A 108 -4.52 -13.29 12.01
CA LEU A 108 -4.29 -13.83 13.35
C LEU A 108 -4.95 -15.20 13.52
N LEU A 109 -6.18 -15.34 13.03
CA LEU A 109 -6.96 -16.57 13.20
C LEU A 109 -6.51 -17.70 12.26
N PHE A 110 -6.14 -17.39 11.02
CA PHE A 110 -5.93 -18.40 9.97
C PHE A 110 -4.48 -18.59 9.54
N LEU A 111 -3.54 -17.76 10.00
CA LEU A 111 -2.10 -17.94 9.77
C LEU A 111 -1.34 -18.10 11.08
N ILE A 112 -1.42 -17.09 11.97
CA ILE A 112 -0.64 -17.08 13.21
C ILE A 112 -1.11 -18.16 14.19
N LEU A 113 -2.42 -18.29 14.41
CA LEU A 113 -2.94 -19.28 15.36
C LEU A 113 -2.61 -20.74 14.94
N PRO A 114 -2.81 -21.17 13.68
CA PRO A 114 -2.34 -22.47 13.22
C PRO A 114 -0.84 -22.68 13.42
N TYR A 115 -0.02 -21.66 13.15
CA TYR A 115 1.42 -21.74 13.42
C TYR A 115 1.71 -22.00 14.91
N LEU A 116 1.11 -21.21 15.82
CA LEU A 116 1.32 -21.39 17.26
C LEU A 116 0.88 -22.78 17.73
N ILE A 117 -0.27 -23.26 17.26
CA ILE A 117 -0.76 -24.58 17.64
C ILE A 117 0.16 -25.69 17.11
N PHE A 118 0.43 -25.71 15.81
CA PHE A 118 1.08 -26.84 15.18
C PHE A 118 2.61 -26.81 15.30
N PHE A 119 3.24 -25.66 15.11
CA PHE A 119 4.70 -25.53 15.06
C PHE A 119 5.32 -25.14 16.40
N VAL A 120 4.59 -24.43 17.27
CA VAL A 120 5.12 -24.06 18.61
C VAL A 120 4.70 -25.06 19.68
N ILE A 121 3.45 -25.51 19.69
CA ILE A 121 2.94 -26.42 20.74
C ILE A 121 3.08 -27.89 20.32
N VAL A 122 2.37 -28.31 19.27
CA VAL A 122 2.28 -29.72 18.89
C VAL A 122 3.64 -30.28 18.48
N TYR A 123 4.38 -29.56 17.63
CA TYR A 123 5.70 -29.98 17.19
C TYR A 123 6.70 -30.12 18.35
N SER A 124 6.65 -29.20 19.31
CA SER A 124 7.52 -29.25 20.50
C SER A 124 7.24 -30.45 21.41
N ILE A 125 6.01 -30.97 21.39
CA ILE A 125 5.62 -32.14 22.20
C ILE A 125 5.92 -33.44 21.46
N ASN A 126 5.55 -33.52 20.17
CA ASN A 126 5.61 -34.76 19.41
C ASN A 126 6.92 -34.97 18.65
N ASN A 127 7.77 -33.94 18.53
CA ASN A 127 9.00 -33.91 17.73
C ASN A 127 8.82 -34.36 16.27
N ASN A 128 7.60 -34.28 15.74
CA ASN A 128 7.24 -34.75 14.41
C ASN A 128 6.92 -33.56 13.50
N LEU A 129 7.92 -33.14 12.71
CA LEU A 129 7.81 -32.00 11.81
C LEU A 129 6.80 -32.25 10.68
N ASP A 130 6.81 -33.45 10.10
CA ASP A 130 5.90 -33.82 9.00
C ASP A 130 4.44 -33.71 9.43
N PHE A 131 4.13 -34.10 10.67
CA PHE A 131 2.80 -33.93 11.25
C PHE A 131 2.45 -32.44 11.36
N ALA A 132 3.34 -31.63 11.93
CA ALA A 132 3.12 -30.19 12.11
C ALA A 132 2.90 -29.48 10.77
N VAL A 133 3.70 -29.80 9.76
CA VAL A 133 3.57 -29.26 8.40
C VAL A 133 2.25 -29.70 7.78
N LYS A 134 1.97 -31.01 7.72
CA LYS A 134 0.79 -31.56 7.04
C LYS A 134 -0.52 -30.99 7.55
N TYR A 135 -0.67 -30.84 8.86
CA TYR A 135 -1.92 -30.34 9.47
C TYR A 135 -1.92 -28.83 9.69
N GLY A 136 -0.77 -28.24 10.01
CA GLY A 136 -0.64 -26.82 10.31
C GLY A 136 -0.85 -25.91 9.10
N ILE A 137 -0.60 -26.39 7.89
CA ILE A 137 -0.78 -25.59 6.66
C ILE A 137 -2.17 -25.70 6.03
N ILE A 138 -3.05 -26.58 6.53
CA ILE A 138 -4.39 -26.78 5.96
C ILE A 138 -5.23 -25.50 6.03
N ALA A 139 -5.35 -24.91 7.22
CA ALA A 139 -6.08 -23.66 7.40
C ALA A 139 -5.45 -22.48 6.62
N PRO A 140 -4.11 -22.26 6.69
CA PRO A 140 -3.41 -21.31 5.84
C PRO A 140 -3.65 -21.49 4.34
N PHE A 141 -3.71 -22.73 3.84
CA PHE A 141 -3.93 -23.02 2.43
C PHE A 141 -5.30 -22.52 1.95
N PHE A 142 -6.39 -22.88 2.64
CA PHE A 142 -7.72 -22.40 2.25
C PHE A 142 -7.84 -20.88 2.43
N TYR A 143 -7.23 -20.35 3.50
CA TYR A 143 -7.28 -18.92 3.76
C TYR A 143 -6.47 -18.11 2.75
N SER A 144 -5.36 -18.63 2.22
CA SER A 144 -4.55 -17.94 1.20
C SER A 144 -5.34 -17.72 -0.10
N ILE A 145 -6.22 -18.66 -0.47
CA ILE A 145 -7.16 -18.52 -1.60
C ILE A 145 -8.18 -17.41 -1.33
N VAL A 146 -8.77 -17.38 -0.14
CA VAL A 146 -9.71 -16.32 0.29
C VAL A 146 -9.02 -14.96 0.28
N LEU A 147 -7.80 -14.90 0.79
CA LEU A 147 -7.01 -13.68 0.87
C LEU A 147 -6.64 -13.15 -0.52
N LEU A 148 -6.22 -14.02 -1.42
CA LEU A 148 -5.96 -13.66 -2.82
C LEU A 148 -7.22 -13.07 -3.44
N TRP A 149 -8.36 -13.74 -3.33
CA TRP A 149 -9.62 -13.21 -3.84
C TRP A 149 -9.98 -11.85 -3.22
N ALA A 150 -9.78 -11.68 -1.92
CA ALA A 150 -10.08 -10.44 -1.20
C ALA A 150 -9.19 -9.28 -1.68
N ILE A 151 -7.88 -9.51 -1.85
CA ILE A 151 -6.93 -8.50 -2.36
C ILE A 151 -7.34 -8.08 -3.77
N LEU A 152 -7.59 -9.05 -4.65
CA LEU A 152 -7.96 -8.80 -6.04
C LEU A 152 -9.29 -8.05 -6.16
N ARG A 153 -10.29 -8.45 -5.37
CA ARG A 153 -11.58 -7.76 -5.31
C ARG A 153 -11.42 -6.33 -4.80
N ALA A 154 -10.59 -6.11 -3.77
CA ALA A 154 -10.35 -4.78 -3.22
C ALA A 154 -9.74 -3.84 -4.27
N ILE A 155 -8.76 -4.32 -5.04
CA ILE A 155 -8.08 -3.54 -6.08
C ILE A 155 -9.03 -3.24 -7.25
N ARG A 156 -9.73 -4.26 -7.77
CA ARG A 156 -10.71 -4.08 -8.87
C ARG A 156 -11.76 -3.04 -8.51
N LEU A 157 -12.19 -2.99 -7.25
CA LEU A 157 -13.16 -2.01 -6.77
C LEU A 157 -12.54 -0.62 -6.54
N LYS A 158 -11.31 -0.54 -6.04
CA LYS A 158 -10.59 0.73 -5.87
C LYS A 158 -10.38 1.46 -7.19
N TYR A 159 -10.11 0.70 -8.26
CA TYR A 159 -9.86 1.26 -9.59
C TYR A 159 -11.05 1.14 -10.56
N LYS A 160 -12.24 0.81 -10.05
CA LYS A 160 -13.45 0.70 -10.88
C LYS A 160 -13.78 2.04 -11.51
N GLY A 161 -13.80 2.09 -12.85
CA GLY A 161 -14.10 3.30 -13.62
C GLY A 161 -12.87 3.99 -14.23
N ASN A 162 -11.65 3.67 -13.77
CA ASN A 162 -10.42 4.16 -14.36
C ASN A 162 -9.84 3.11 -15.33
N ARG A 163 -10.17 3.21 -16.62
CA ARG A 163 -9.74 2.25 -17.67
C ARG A 163 -8.37 2.59 -18.28
N SER A 164 -7.46 3.21 -17.52
CA SER A 164 -6.12 3.52 -18.04
C SER A 164 -5.27 2.25 -18.18
N ARG A 165 -4.37 2.24 -19.18
CA ARG A 165 -3.37 1.16 -19.35
C ARG A 165 -2.47 0.99 -18.11
N ALA A 166 -2.18 2.08 -17.40
CA ALA A 166 -1.39 2.06 -16.17
C ALA A 166 -2.10 1.29 -15.05
N THR A 167 -3.41 1.51 -14.89
CA THR A 167 -4.23 0.79 -13.91
C THR A 167 -4.27 -0.72 -14.18
N PHE A 168 -4.33 -1.13 -15.45
CA PHE A 168 -4.28 -2.55 -15.81
C PHE A 168 -2.94 -3.18 -15.43
N ILE A 169 -1.82 -2.50 -15.73
CA ILE A 169 -0.48 -2.97 -15.39
C ILE A 169 -0.33 -3.11 -13.86
N GLU A 170 -0.86 -2.17 -13.08
CA GLU A 170 -0.82 -2.24 -11.61
C GLU A 170 -1.58 -3.46 -11.07
N VAL A 171 -2.77 -3.74 -11.60
CA VAL A 171 -3.55 -4.93 -11.23
C VAL A 171 -2.77 -6.21 -11.52
N VAL A 172 -2.20 -6.33 -12.73
CA VAL A 172 -1.41 -7.49 -13.15
C VAL A 172 -0.15 -7.66 -12.29
N ALA A 173 0.54 -6.56 -11.97
CA ALA A 173 1.70 -6.61 -11.11
C ALA A 173 1.33 -7.12 -9.70
N VAL A 174 0.17 -6.74 -9.15
CA VAL A 174 -0.29 -7.33 -7.88
C VAL A 174 -0.58 -8.82 -8.01
N TYR A 175 -1.16 -9.28 -9.12
CA TYR A 175 -1.33 -10.73 -9.35
C TYR A 175 0.01 -11.46 -9.30
N LEU A 176 0.99 -10.97 -10.06
CA LEU A 176 2.33 -11.57 -10.13
C LEU A 176 3.05 -11.50 -8.78
N ALA A 177 2.80 -10.47 -7.97
CA ALA A 177 3.35 -10.34 -6.64
C ALA A 177 2.72 -11.31 -5.62
N VAL A 178 1.40 -11.51 -5.64
CA VAL A 178 0.66 -12.23 -4.58
C VAL A 178 0.51 -13.72 -4.86
N ILE A 179 0.35 -14.14 -6.11
CA ILE A 179 0.19 -15.56 -6.49
C ILE A 179 1.32 -16.44 -5.92
N PRO A 180 2.61 -16.06 -6.04
CA PRO A 180 3.69 -16.85 -5.47
C PRO A 180 3.52 -17.19 -3.99
N TRP A 181 2.97 -16.27 -3.20
CA TRP A 181 2.74 -16.46 -1.76
C TRP A 181 1.63 -17.44 -1.46
N VAL A 182 0.59 -17.47 -2.29
CA VAL A 182 -0.47 -18.48 -2.18
C VAL A 182 0.10 -19.84 -2.49
N MET A 183 0.95 -19.92 -3.52
CA MET A 183 1.63 -21.15 -3.91
C MET A 183 2.59 -21.68 -2.84
N MET A 184 3.05 -20.85 -1.89
CA MET A 184 3.87 -21.33 -0.76
C MET A 184 3.20 -22.43 0.05
N THR A 185 1.89 -22.31 0.29
CA THR A 185 1.16 -23.34 1.03
C THR A 185 1.07 -24.66 0.25
N VAL A 186 1.06 -24.59 -1.09
CA VAL A 186 1.12 -25.76 -1.99
C VAL A 186 2.53 -26.35 -2.02
N ILE A 187 3.54 -25.51 -2.21
CA ILE A 187 4.96 -25.90 -2.24
C ILE A 187 5.34 -26.62 -0.96
N ALA A 188 4.93 -26.08 0.20
CA ALA A 188 5.17 -26.68 1.51
C ALA A 188 4.44 -28.02 1.68
N TYR A 189 3.18 -28.13 1.24
CA TYR A 189 2.40 -29.37 1.38
C TYR A 189 2.93 -30.52 0.52
N PHE A 190 3.33 -30.23 -0.72
CA PHE A 190 3.82 -31.24 -1.66
C PHE A 190 5.34 -31.42 -1.63
N ASN A 191 6.05 -30.67 -0.77
CA ASN A 191 7.51 -30.67 -0.67
C ASN A 191 8.20 -30.53 -2.04
N LEU A 192 7.81 -29.50 -2.82
CA LEU A 192 8.28 -29.29 -4.20
C LEU A 192 9.75 -28.83 -4.29
N GLY A 193 10.45 -28.75 -3.16
CA GLY A 193 11.87 -28.44 -3.08
C GLY A 193 12.17 -26.95 -2.85
N GLN A 194 13.24 -26.72 -2.08
CA GLN A 194 13.68 -25.40 -1.62
C GLN A 194 13.98 -24.42 -2.77
N LEU A 195 14.48 -24.91 -3.91
CA LEU A 195 14.78 -24.04 -5.06
C LEU A 195 13.51 -23.38 -5.62
N ILE A 196 12.43 -24.14 -5.76
CA ILE A 196 11.15 -23.64 -6.27
C ILE A 196 10.58 -22.61 -5.28
N GLU A 197 10.65 -22.92 -3.99
CA GLU A 197 10.23 -22.03 -2.91
C GLU A 197 10.95 -20.67 -2.97
N VAL A 198 12.28 -20.68 -3.07
CA VAL A 198 13.12 -19.48 -3.11
C VAL A 198 12.87 -18.66 -4.37
N ILE A 199 12.75 -19.29 -5.53
CA ILE A 199 12.48 -18.55 -6.78
C ILE A 199 11.07 -17.93 -6.75
N CYS A 200 10.09 -18.66 -6.21
CA CYS A 200 8.71 -18.20 -6.14
C CYS A 200 8.59 -16.98 -5.22
N THR A 201 9.05 -17.10 -3.97
CA THR A 201 8.99 -16.04 -2.95
C THR A 201 9.74 -14.77 -3.39
N ASN A 202 11.00 -14.92 -3.76
CA ASN A 202 11.85 -13.78 -4.14
C ASN A 202 11.42 -13.18 -5.48
N GLY A 203 10.94 -14.00 -6.42
CA GLY A 203 10.35 -13.51 -7.67
C GLY A 203 9.10 -12.65 -7.44
N GLY A 204 8.18 -13.11 -6.58
CA GLY A 204 7.02 -12.33 -6.17
C GLY A 204 7.42 -11.02 -5.48
N PHE A 205 8.45 -11.06 -4.64
CA PHE A 205 8.95 -9.88 -3.97
C PHE A 205 9.61 -8.86 -4.92
N VAL A 206 10.38 -9.30 -5.91
CA VAL A 206 10.95 -8.41 -6.95
C VAL A 206 9.84 -7.61 -7.64
N VAL A 207 8.69 -8.23 -7.92
CA VAL A 207 7.53 -7.51 -8.48
C VAL A 207 7.02 -6.43 -7.52
N ILE A 208 6.91 -6.74 -6.22
CA ILE A 208 6.51 -5.76 -5.19
C ILE A 208 7.49 -4.60 -5.13
N THR A 209 8.80 -4.88 -5.19
CA THR A 209 9.86 -3.87 -5.21
C THR A 209 9.72 -2.95 -6.42
N ILE A 210 9.55 -3.50 -7.63
CA ILE A 210 9.38 -2.71 -8.85
C ILE A 210 8.14 -1.83 -8.74
N MET A 211 7.03 -2.35 -8.22
CA MET A 211 5.81 -1.58 -7.98
C MET A 211 6.04 -0.45 -6.98
N PHE A 212 6.68 -0.74 -5.85
CA PHE A 212 6.98 0.24 -4.80
C PHE A 212 7.87 1.37 -5.33
N ILE A 213 8.98 1.03 -6.01
CA ILE A 213 9.90 2.01 -6.59
C ILE A 213 9.18 2.85 -7.64
N SER A 214 8.43 2.20 -8.55
CA SER A 214 7.70 2.90 -9.62
C SER A 214 6.70 3.91 -9.05
N LYS A 215 5.93 3.51 -8.03
CA LYS A 215 4.98 4.39 -7.33
C LYS A 215 5.68 5.52 -6.59
N SER A 216 6.79 5.22 -5.90
CA SER A 216 7.60 6.21 -5.17
C SER A 216 8.18 7.26 -6.13
N VAL A 217 8.70 6.84 -7.29
CA VAL A 217 9.23 7.75 -8.32
C VAL A 217 8.12 8.61 -8.92
N THR A 218 6.95 8.03 -9.25
CA THR A 218 5.82 8.81 -9.76
C THR A 218 5.36 9.85 -8.74
N GLN A 219 5.26 9.49 -7.46
CA GLN A 219 4.87 10.42 -6.41
C GLN A 219 5.91 11.54 -6.23
N ALA A 220 7.20 11.20 -6.18
CA ALA A 220 8.28 12.19 -6.08
C ALA A 220 8.30 13.18 -7.25
N ARG A 221 8.01 12.70 -8.48
CA ARG A 221 7.89 13.55 -9.66
C ARG A 221 6.70 14.51 -9.57
N LEU A 222 5.55 14.03 -9.08
CA LEU A 222 4.36 14.88 -8.87
C LEU A 222 4.61 15.95 -7.81
N GLU A 223 5.22 15.58 -6.68
CA GLU A 223 5.62 16.54 -5.63
C GLU A 223 6.60 17.59 -6.18
N TYR A 224 7.60 17.17 -6.95
CA TYR A 224 8.55 18.07 -7.59
C TYR A 224 7.88 19.03 -8.60
N GLN A 225 6.93 18.52 -9.41
CA GLN A 225 6.15 19.35 -10.32
C GLN A 225 5.29 20.38 -9.57
N GLN A 226 4.65 19.98 -8.46
CA GLN A 226 3.90 20.90 -7.61
C GLN A 226 4.79 21.98 -7.00
N LEU A 227 6.00 21.65 -6.57
CA LEU A 227 6.97 22.63 -6.07
C LEU A 227 7.43 23.59 -7.16
N ILE A 228 7.70 23.10 -8.37
CA ILE A 228 8.03 23.96 -9.52
C ILE A 228 6.87 24.88 -9.84
N ASP A 229 5.65 24.37 -9.88
CA ASP A 229 4.45 25.16 -10.17
C ASP A 229 4.26 26.28 -9.14
N LEU A 230 4.46 25.97 -7.85
CA LEU A 230 4.46 26.97 -6.77
C LEU A 230 5.57 28.02 -6.93
N THR A 231 6.75 27.62 -7.43
CA THR A 231 7.91 28.51 -7.58
C THR A 231 7.81 29.40 -8.82
N ILE A 232 7.36 28.85 -9.95
CA ILE A 232 7.23 29.55 -11.23
C ILE A 232 5.99 30.42 -11.24
N ASN A 233 4.85 29.88 -10.83
CA ASN A 233 3.58 30.59 -10.92
C ASN A 233 3.25 31.37 -9.65
N GLY A 234 3.94 31.15 -8.51
CA GLY A 234 3.73 31.89 -7.25
C GLY A 234 2.31 31.81 -6.68
N VAL A 235 1.44 31.02 -7.32
CA VAL A 235 0.00 31.02 -7.15
C VAL A 235 -0.35 29.57 -6.85
N ARG A 236 -0.65 29.27 -5.58
CA ARG A 236 -1.69 28.28 -5.33
C ARG A 236 -2.88 28.75 -6.17
N PRO A 237 -3.55 27.93 -7.01
CA PRO A 237 -4.92 28.28 -7.36
C PRO A 237 -5.58 28.58 -6.00
N SER A 238 -5.93 29.84 -5.77
CA SER A 238 -6.50 30.22 -4.48
C SER A 238 -7.68 29.26 -4.23
N ALA A 239 -7.96 28.87 -2.99
CA ALA A 239 -9.12 28.01 -2.69
C ALA A 239 -10.37 28.45 -3.48
N PHE A 240 -10.48 29.77 -3.69
CA PHE A 240 -11.41 30.42 -4.60
C PHE A 240 -11.45 29.87 -6.04
N GLN A 241 -10.32 29.72 -6.73
CA GLN A 241 -10.23 29.23 -8.11
C GLN A 241 -10.66 27.75 -8.21
N ASP A 242 -10.24 26.93 -7.24
CA ASP A 242 -10.62 25.51 -7.18
C ASP A 242 -12.12 25.38 -6.91
N ASN A 243 -12.65 26.14 -5.95
CA ASN A 243 -14.08 26.19 -5.65
C ASN A 243 -14.89 26.70 -6.85
N CYS A 244 -14.41 27.70 -7.59
CA CYS A 244 -15.08 28.17 -8.81
C CYS A 244 -15.25 27.04 -9.83
N THR A 245 -14.23 26.20 -9.99
CA THR A 245 -14.25 25.04 -10.89
C THR A 245 -15.16 23.92 -10.35
N GLN A 246 -15.07 23.62 -9.05
CA GLN A 246 -15.89 22.61 -8.38
C GLN A 246 -17.38 22.91 -8.49
N TYR A 247 -17.79 24.16 -8.26
CA TYR A 247 -19.19 24.59 -8.34
C TYR A 247 -19.62 24.99 -9.76
N LYS A 248 -18.76 24.83 -10.77
CA LYS A 248 -19.03 25.14 -12.18
C LYS A 248 -19.60 26.56 -12.36
N LEU A 249 -18.94 27.52 -11.71
CA LEU A 249 -19.28 28.94 -11.89
C LEU A 249 -18.89 29.38 -13.31
N THR A 250 -19.75 30.17 -13.92
CA THR A 250 -19.48 30.81 -15.21
C THR A 250 -18.51 31.98 -15.01
N ASN A 251 -17.83 32.41 -16.07
CA ASN A 251 -16.91 33.56 -16.02
C ASN A 251 -17.56 34.80 -15.39
N ARG A 252 -18.83 35.06 -15.73
CA ARG A 252 -19.58 36.20 -15.20
C ARG A 252 -19.90 36.07 -13.71
N GLU A 253 -20.20 34.86 -13.24
CA GLU A 253 -20.41 34.60 -11.82
C GLU A 253 -19.10 34.74 -11.04
N ILE A 254 -17.97 34.27 -11.60
CA ILE A 254 -16.64 34.41 -10.98
C ILE A 254 -16.30 35.89 -10.76
N GLU A 255 -16.48 36.75 -11.77
CA GLU A 255 -16.27 38.20 -11.68
C GLU A 255 -17.09 38.83 -10.54
N ILE A 256 -18.37 38.43 -10.42
CA ILE A 256 -19.27 38.94 -9.39
C ILE A 256 -18.83 38.51 -8.00
N VAL A 257 -18.44 37.24 -7.80
CA VAL A 257 -17.96 36.76 -6.50
C VAL A 257 -16.63 37.44 -6.12
N GLN A 258 -15.72 37.69 -7.06
CA GLN A 258 -14.49 38.44 -6.81
C GLN A 258 -14.77 39.85 -6.27
N LEU A 259 -15.71 40.58 -6.89
CA LEU A 259 -16.08 41.92 -6.43
C LEU A 259 -16.81 41.89 -5.08
N LEU A 260 -17.56 40.82 -4.78
CA LEU A 260 -18.20 40.63 -3.48
C LEU A 260 -17.19 40.41 -2.36
N ARG A 261 -16.13 39.64 -2.61
CA ARG A 261 -15.01 39.42 -1.68
C ARG A 261 -14.30 40.72 -1.32
N GLN A 262 -14.20 41.65 -2.27
CA GLN A 262 -13.64 43.00 -2.05
C GLN A 262 -14.59 43.93 -1.27
N GLY A 263 -15.74 43.44 -0.79
CA GLY A 263 -16.70 44.25 -0.05
C GLY A 263 -17.59 45.15 -0.92
N SER A 264 -17.54 45.02 -2.25
CA SER A 264 -18.36 45.85 -3.14
C SER A 264 -19.86 45.62 -2.89
N LYS A 265 -20.64 46.71 -2.93
CA LYS A 265 -22.11 46.67 -2.90
C LYS A 265 -22.66 46.27 -4.27
N TYR A 266 -23.85 45.67 -4.34
CA TYR A 266 -24.44 45.20 -5.60
C TYR A 266 -24.57 46.30 -6.65
N GLN A 267 -24.90 47.53 -6.25
CA GLN A 267 -24.96 48.68 -7.14
C GLN A 267 -23.60 48.96 -7.81
N SER A 268 -22.53 49.05 -7.01
CA SER A 268 -21.16 49.28 -7.51
C SER A 268 -20.63 48.14 -8.38
N ILE A 269 -21.07 46.91 -8.12
CA ILE A 269 -20.77 45.75 -8.98
C ILE A 269 -21.46 45.93 -10.34
N GLY A 270 -22.72 46.36 -10.34
CA GLY A 270 -23.46 46.64 -11.56
C GLY A 270 -22.79 47.71 -12.42
N GLU A 271 -22.35 48.80 -11.79
CA GLU A 271 -21.61 49.88 -12.45
C GLU A 271 -20.28 49.38 -13.05
N LYS A 272 -19.45 48.67 -12.27
CA LYS A 272 -18.17 48.13 -12.75
C LYS A 272 -18.31 47.13 -13.89
N LEU A 273 -19.39 46.36 -13.89
CA LEU A 273 -19.62 45.29 -14.85
C LEU A 273 -20.57 45.71 -15.98
N PHE A 274 -21.02 46.97 -16.02
CA PHE A 274 -21.97 47.50 -17.01
C PHE A 274 -23.30 46.72 -17.09
N ILE A 275 -23.86 46.35 -15.94
CA ILE A 275 -25.16 45.66 -15.82
C ILE A 275 -26.01 46.28 -14.70
N SER A 276 -27.34 46.09 -14.75
CA SER A 276 -28.22 46.60 -13.69
C SER A 276 -27.99 45.88 -12.36
N GLU A 277 -28.27 46.56 -11.24
CA GLU A 277 -28.22 45.96 -9.90
C GLU A 277 -29.13 44.72 -9.81
N LEU A 278 -30.28 44.74 -10.49
CA LEU A 278 -31.20 43.60 -10.56
C LEU A 278 -30.53 42.38 -11.21
N THR A 279 -29.76 42.58 -12.28
CA THR A 279 -29.00 41.52 -12.94
C THR A 279 -27.89 40.98 -12.04
N VAL A 280 -27.21 41.84 -11.27
CA VAL A 280 -26.24 41.41 -10.24
C VAL A 280 -26.93 40.52 -9.20
N LYS A 281 -28.08 40.94 -8.66
CA LYS A 281 -28.86 40.14 -7.68
C LYS A 281 -29.22 38.76 -8.24
N LYS A 282 -29.62 38.69 -9.51
CA LYS A 282 -29.92 37.42 -10.19
C LYS A 282 -28.70 36.51 -10.28
N HIS A 283 -27.54 37.03 -10.69
CA HIS A 283 -26.30 36.25 -10.71
C HIS A 283 -25.88 35.77 -9.32
N VAL A 284 -25.98 36.61 -8.30
CA VAL A 284 -25.65 36.24 -6.91
C VAL A 284 -26.56 35.12 -6.42
N HIS A 285 -27.86 35.19 -6.72
CA HIS A 285 -28.80 34.12 -6.39
C HIS A 285 -28.42 32.79 -7.07
N ASN A 286 -28.06 32.81 -8.36
CA ASN A 286 -27.60 31.62 -9.07
C ASN A 286 -26.31 31.04 -8.45
N VAL A 287 -25.40 31.90 -7.98
CA VAL A 287 -24.19 31.47 -7.28
C VAL A 287 -24.53 30.80 -5.95
N PHE A 288 -25.46 31.38 -5.17
CA PHE A 288 -25.92 30.79 -3.91
C PHE A 288 -26.50 29.39 -4.12
N GLU A 289 -27.32 29.20 -5.16
CA GLU A 289 -27.85 27.90 -5.54
C GLU A 289 -26.74 26.90 -5.93
N LYS A 290 -25.78 27.31 -6.75
CA LYS A 290 -24.67 26.44 -7.19
C LYS A 290 -23.73 26.03 -6.05
N VAL A 291 -23.48 26.95 -5.12
CA VAL A 291 -22.54 26.74 -4.01
C VAL A 291 -23.25 26.14 -2.79
N GLY A 292 -24.59 26.22 -2.73
CA GLY A 292 -25.41 25.71 -1.63
C GLY A 292 -25.20 26.49 -0.34
N VAL A 293 -25.41 27.81 -0.40
CA VAL A 293 -25.25 28.78 0.71
C VAL A 293 -26.39 29.79 0.66
N ASN A 294 -26.74 30.40 1.79
CA ASN A 294 -27.93 31.27 1.88
C ASN A 294 -27.60 32.77 2.00
N ASN A 295 -26.33 33.12 2.24
CA ASN A 295 -25.93 34.52 2.41
C ASN A 295 -24.50 34.79 1.93
N LYS A 296 -24.18 36.09 1.78
CA LYS A 296 -22.89 36.57 1.27
C LYS A 296 -21.70 36.12 2.13
N VAL A 297 -21.85 36.11 3.46
CA VAL A 297 -20.76 35.77 4.38
C VAL A 297 -20.41 34.29 4.24
N GLU A 298 -21.43 33.43 4.22
CA GLU A 298 -21.29 32.00 4.02
C GLU A 298 -20.70 31.67 2.64
N LEU A 299 -21.13 32.38 1.59
CA LEU A 299 -20.52 32.25 0.26
C LEU A 299 -19.03 32.58 0.30
N ILE A 300 -18.63 33.71 0.88
CA ILE A 300 -17.21 34.11 0.93
C ILE A 300 -16.41 33.07 1.71
N HIS A 301 -16.91 32.65 2.87
CA HIS A 301 -16.24 31.66 3.70
C HIS A 301 -16.04 30.32 2.97
N LYS A 302 -17.09 29.80 2.32
CA LYS A 302 -17.05 28.52 1.60
C LYS A 302 -16.21 28.58 0.32
N MET A 303 -16.04 29.76 -0.26
CA MET A 303 -15.17 29.97 -1.40
C MET A 303 -13.69 30.16 -1.00
N GLU A 304 -13.38 30.35 0.29
CA GLU A 304 -12.01 30.58 0.79
C GLU A 304 -11.40 29.37 1.55
N GLN A 305 -12.22 28.36 1.87
CA GLN A 305 -11.78 27.06 2.39
C GLN A 305 -11.47 26.08 1.27
#